data_AF-A0A3A0AV62-F1
#
_entry.id   AF-A0A3A0AV62-F1
#
_cell.length_a   1.000
_cell.length_b   1.000
_cell.length_c   1.000
_cell.angle_alpha   90.00
_cell.angle_beta   90.00
_cell.angle_gamma   90.00
#
_symmetry.space_group_name_H-M   'P 1'
#
loop_
_entity.id
_entity.type
_entity.pdbx_description
1 polymer ?
#
loop_
_entity_poly.entity_id
_entity_poly.type
_entity_poly.pdbx_seq_one_letter_code
_entity_poly.pdbx_strand_id
1 'polypeptide(L)'
;MTDVFFAEAIAWTFAIWGVLLIYAGVVDAYETYTVTEDALLINNPVRFWDSSKTWHWGNIHRMDIVVKRPEAKPSDVEMQIYFTPTGELNIEREDRRYDPALAQLVIDRAVLKPADKGNPQDLHSLPKGKATYIWNR
;
A
#
# COMPACT_ATOMS: atom_id res chain seq x y z
N MET A 1 42.59 18.49 5.19
CA MET A 1 42.20 17.11 5.57
C MET A 1 40.70 16.97 5.77
N THR A 2 39.99 18.03 6.20
CA THR A 2 38.53 18.07 6.29
C THR A 2 37.82 17.88 4.95
N ASP A 3 38.29 18.51 3.86
CA ASP A 3 37.57 18.47 2.58
C ASP A 3 37.48 17.06 1.97
N VAL A 4 38.52 16.25 2.14
CA VAL A 4 38.53 14.84 1.69
C VAL A 4 37.56 14.00 2.52
N PHE A 5 37.54 14.20 3.84
CA PHE A 5 36.60 13.52 4.73
C PHE A 5 35.15 13.89 4.43
N PHE A 6 34.86 15.17 4.18
CA PHE A 6 33.51 15.62 3.81
C PHE A 6 33.10 15.09 2.44
N ALA A 7 33.99 15.12 1.45
CA ALA A 7 33.71 14.55 0.13
C ALA A 7 33.41 13.04 0.20
N GLU A 8 34.17 12.29 0.99
CA GLU A 8 33.96 10.86 1.21
C GLU A 8 32.63 10.58 1.93
N ALA A 9 32.31 11.33 2.99
CA ALA A 9 31.05 11.19 3.71
C ALA A 9 29.83 11.49 2.82
N ILE A 10 29.92 12.51 1.96
CA ILE A 10 28.87 12.84 0.98
C ILE A 10 28.72 11.69 -0.03
N ALA A 11 29.82 11.14 -0.54
CA ALA A 11 29.78 10.02 -1.49
C ALA A 11 29.10 8.79 -0.88
N TRP A 12 29.46 8.41 0.35
CA TRP A 12 28.81 7.32 1.08
C TRP A 12 27.34 7.58 1.33
N THR A 13 26.97 8.82 1.64
CA THR A 13 25.56 9.20 1.82
C THR A 13 24.77 8.93 0.53
N PHE A 14 25.26 9.38 -0.63
CA PHE A 14 24.60 9.09 -1.90
C PHE A 14 24.56 7.60 -2.24
N ALA A 15 25.63 6.86 -1.95
CA ALA A 15 25.67 5.41 -2.17
C ALA A 15 24.61 4.69 -1.32
N ILE A 16 24.53 5.01 -0.02
CA ILE A 16 23.55 4.43 0.91
C ILE A 16 22.13 4.78 0.46
N TRP A 17 21.85 6.04 0.13
CA TRP A 17 20.53 6.44 -0.38
C TRP A 17 20.17 5.74 -1.69
N GLY A 18 21.13 5.60 -2.61
CA GLY A 18 20.94 4.86 -3.85
C GLY A 18 20.53 3.41 -3.60
N VAL A 19 21.22 2.72 -2.67
CA VAL A 19 20.88 1.35 -2.28
C VAL A 19 19.50 1.28 -1.61
N LEU A 20 19.16 2.21 -0.72
CA LEU A 20 17.85 2.25 -0.06
C LEU A 20 16.69 2.47 -1.05
N LEU A 21 16.89 3.32 -2.06
CA LEU A 21 15.90 3.54 -3.11
C LEU A 21 15.67 2.28 -3.97
N ILE A 22 16.73 1.56 -4.30
CA ILE A 22 16.63 0.28 -5.00
C ILE A 22 15.92 -0.75 -4.11
N TYR A 23 16.30 -0.82 -2.84
CA TYR A 23 15.71 -1.74 -1.87
C TYR A 23 14.19 -1.56 -1.76
N ALA A 24 13.71 -0.32 -1.70
CA ALA A 24 12.26 -0.05 -1.68
C ALA A 24 11.54 -0.65 -2.89
N GLY A 25 12.09 -0.47 -4.10
CA GLY A 25 11.51 -1.06 -5.32
C GLY A 25 11.55 -2.60 -5.34
N VAL A 26 12.56 -3.21 -4.71
CA VAL A 26 12.64 -4.67 -4.57
C VAL A 26 11.58 -5.16 -3.58
N VAL A 27 11.43 -4.50 -2.43
CA VAL A 27 10.38 -4.84 -1.45
C VAL A 27 9.02 -4.83 -2.14
N ASP A 28 8.67 -3.77 -2.87
CA ASP A 28 7.39 -3.68 -3.59
C ASP A 28 7.21 -4.80 -4.63
N ALA A 29 8.29 -5.22 -5.29
CA ALA A 29 8.25 -6.25 -6.33
C ALA A 29 8.04 -7.67 -5.81
N TYR A 30 8.46 -7.95 -4.58
CA TYR A 30 8.39 -9.29 -3.96
C TYR A 30 7.24 -9.44 -2.96
N GLU A 31 6.39 -8.42 -2.82
CA GLU A 31 5.23 -8.50 -1.95
C GLU A 31 4.12 -9.37 -2.56
N THR A 32 3.64 -10.33 -1.78
CA THR A 32 2.63 -11.30 -2.18
C THR A 32 1.43 -11.22 -1.25
N TYR A 33 0.24 -11.32 -1.83
CA TYR A 33 -1.02 -11.22 -1.11
C TYR A 33 -1.83 -12.48 -1.35
N THR A 34 -2.10 -13.21 -0.28
CA THR A 34 -2.91 -14.43 -0.34
C THR A 34 -4.22 -14.18 0.37
N VAL A 35 -5.31 -14.28 -0.39
CA VAL A 35 -6.67 -14.13 0.13
C VAL A 35 -7.12 -15.48 0.68
N THR A 36 -7.47 -15.51 1.97
CA THR A 36 -8.02 -16.71 2.62
C THR A 36 -9.47 -16.47 3.04
N GLU A 37 -10.13 -17.47 3.60
CA GLU A 37 -11.49 -17.32 4.14
C GLU A 37 -11.56 -16.27 5.26
N ASP A 38 -10.59 -16.30 6.18
CA ASP A 38 -10.64 -15.50 7.42
C ASP A 38 -9.74 -14.25 7.43
N ALA A 39 -8.74 -14.20 6.55
CA ALA A 39 -7.74 -13.12 6.54
C ALA A 39 -7.12 -12.83 5.16
N LEU A 40 -6.52 -11.65 5.07
CA LEU A 40 -5.54 -11.28 4.06
C LEU A 40 -4.14 -11.58 4.60
N LEU A 41 -3.43 -12.50 3.96
CA LEU A 41 -2.03 -12.78 4.28
C LEU A 41 -1.14 -11.94 3.37
N ILE A 42 -0.26 -11.15 3.98
CA ILE A 42 0.71 -10.31 3.28
C ILE A 42 2.09 -10.89 3.58
N ASN A 43 2.83 -11.28 2.54
CA ASN A 43 4.14 -11.88 2.69
C ASN A 43 5.15 -11.21 1.77
N ASN A 44 6.26 -10.77 2.36
CA ASN A 44 7.38 -10.15 1.69
C ASN A 44 8.70 -10.69 2.26
N PRO A 45 9.34 -11.67 1.60
CA PRO A 45 10.56 -12.29 2.12
C PRO A 45 11.76 -11.33 2.15
N VAL A 46 11.67 -10.18 1.48
CA VAL A 46 12.77 -9.20 1.38
C VAL A 46 12.64 -8.09 2.43
N ARG A 47 11.46 -7.93 3.05
CA ARG A 47 11.22 -6.93 4.09
C ARG A 47 12.00 -7.29 5.35
N PHE A 48 12.82 -6.35 5.85
CA PHE A 48 13.71 -6.59 7.00
C PHE A 48 12.96 -6.80 8.31
N TRP A 49 11.76 -6.21 8.46
CA TRP A 49 10.82 -6.39 9.56
C TRP A 49 9.46 -6.81 9.01
N ASP A 50 8.61 -7.47 9.80
CA ASP A 50 7.26 -7.89 9.40
C ASP A 50 7.20 -8.53 7.99
N SER A 51 8.06 -9.51 7.75
CA SER A 51 8.10 -10.24 6.48
C SER A 51 6.79 -11.00 6.20
N SER A 52 5.98 -11.26 7.23
CA SER A 52 4.65 -11.85 7.10
C SER A 52 3.68 -11.17 8.05
N LYS A 53 2.51 -10.78 7.54
CA LYS A 53 1.39 -10.21 8.29
C LYS A 53 0.11 -10.96 7.98
N THR A 54 -0.70 -11.15 9.02
CA THR A 54 -2.04 -11.75 8.91
C THR A 54 -3.08 -10.71 9.29
N TRP A 55 -3.80 -10.20 8.31
CA TRP A 55 -4.82 -9.18 8.52
C TRP A 55 -6.20 -9.81 8.45
N HIS A 56 -6.79 -10.07 9.62
CA HIS A 56 -8.15 -10.57 9.72
C HIS A 56 -9.14 -9.57 9.11
N TRP A 57 -10.09 -10.08 8.32
CA TRP A 57 -11.07 -9.23 7.64
C TRP A 57 -11.82 -8.34 8.62
N GLY A 58 -12.18 -8.87 9.80
CA GLY A 58 -12.86 -8.17 10.89
C GLY A 58 -12.14 -6.92 11.43
N ASN A 59 -10.86 -6.76 11.13
CA ASN A 59 -10.02 -5.68 11.63
C ASN A 59 -9.61 -4.68 10.54
N ILE A 60 -9.90 -5.01 9.28
CA ILE A 60 -9.83 -4.05 8.17
C ILE A 60 -11.07 -3.17 8.22
N HIS A 61 -10.87 -1.88 8.38
CA HIS A 61 -11.95 -0.92 8.60
C HIS A 61 -12.01 0.17 7.54
N ARG A 62 -10.96 0.31 6.72
CA ARG A 62 -10.91 1.29 5.64
C ARG A 62 -10.01 0.83 4.50
N MET A 63 -10.39 1.20 3.28
CA MET A 63 -9.58 1.08 2.09
C MET A 63 -9.72 2.35 1.25
N ASP A 64 -8.60 2.88 0.79
CA ASP A 64 -8.55 4.04 -0.09
C ASP A 64 -7.97 3.64 -1.45
N ILE A 65 -8.57 4.14 -2.53
CA ILE A 65 -7.99 4.11 -3.88
C ILE A 65 -7.58 5.53 -4.23
N VAL A 66 -6.28 5.75 -4.38
CA VAL A 66 -5.67 7.07 -4.60
C VAL A 66 -5.17 7.17 -6.04
N VAL A 67 -5.82 8.03 -6.82
CA VAL A 67 -5.40 8.38 -8.18
C VAL A 67 -4.49 9.62 -8.09
N LYS A 68 -3.17 9.42 -8.21
CA LYS A 68 -2.17 10.45 -7.87
C LYS A 68 -2.16 11.64 -8.85
N ARG A 69 -2.57 11.44 -10.11
CA ARG A 69 -2.46 12.42 -11.20
C ARG A 69 -3.76 12.56 -11.99
N PRO A 70 -4.05 13.74 -12.58
CA PRO A 70 -5.23 13.92 -13.44
C PRO A 70 -5.24 13.00 -14.67
N GLU A 71 -4.08 12.81 -15.30
CA GLU A 71 -3.88 11.89 -16.43
C GLU A 71 -3.16 10.61 -15.96
N ALA A 72 -3.69 9.99 -14.89
CA ALA A 72 -3.10 8.80 -14.30
C ALA A 72 -3.10 7.61 -15.28
N LYS A 73 -1.97 6.92 -15.36
CA LYS A 73 -1.89 5.54 -15.86
C LYS A 73 -2.27 4.57 -14.73
N PRO A 74 -2.53 3.30 -15.03
CA PRO A 74 -2.77 2.30 -13.98
C PRO A 74 -1.66 2.23 -12.91
N SER A 75 -0.40 2.51 -13.30
CA SER A 75 0.73 2.58 -12.37
C SER A 75 0.73 3.80 -11.44
N ASP A 76 -0.07 4.82 -11.73
CA ASP A 76 -0.22 6.03 -10.92
C ASP A 76 -1.38 5.91 -9.90
N VAL A 77 -1.99 4.73 -9.81
CA VAL A 77 -3.05 4.42 -8.85
C VAL A 77 -2.50 3.52 -7.75
N GLU A 78 -2.80 3.91 -6.52
CA GLU A 78 -2.40 3.21 -5.31
C GLU A 78 -3.64 2.77 -4.53
N MET A 79 -3.56 1.61 -3.91
CA MET A 79 -4.54 1.13 -2.95
C MET A 79 -3.90 1.14 -1.56
N GLN A 80 -4.59 1.73 -0.60
CA GLN A 80 -4.15 1.80 0.80
C GLN A 80 -5.16 1.06 1.66
N ILE A 81 -4.74 0.04 2.39
CA ILE A 81 -5.60 -0.76 3.25
C ILE A 81 -5.24 -0.46 4.70
N TYR A 82 -6.25 -0.17 5.53
CA TYR A 82 -6.09 0.20 6.92
C TYR A 82 -6.61 -0.93 7.83
N PHE A 83 -5.74 -1.34 8.75
CA PHE A 83 -5.96 -2.45 9.68
C PHE A 83 -5.72 -1.98 11.11
N THR A 84 -6.53 -2.45 12.06
CA THR A 84 -6.30 -2.22 13.49
C THR A 84 -6.22 -3.56 14.20
N PRO A 85 -5.07 -3.96 14.74
CA PRO A 85 -4.94 -5.21 15.48
C PRO A 85 -5.93 -5.25 16.67
N THR A 86 -6.46 -6.43 16.97
CA THR A 86 -7.42 -6.59 18.08
C THR A 86 -6.77 -6.25 19.42
N GLY A 87 -7.36 -5.32 20.15
CA GLY A 87 -6.84 -4.88 21.45
C GLY A 87 -5.77 -3.78 21.35
N GLU A 88 -5.45 -3.33 20.14
CA GLU A 88 -4.53 -2.21 19.90
C GLU A 88 -5.28 -0.95 19.46
N LEU A 89 -4.65 0.21 19.70
CA LEU A 89 -5.11 1.50 19.17
C LEU A 89 -4.32 1.94 17.93
N ASN A 90 -3.26 1.21 17.59
CA ASN A 90 -2.41 1.52 16.46
C ASN A 90 -3.11 1.11 15.17
N ILE A 91 -3.12 2.01 14.19
CA ILE A 91 -3.61 1.74 12.84
C ILE A 91 -2.39 1.41 11.99
N GLU A 92 -2.38 0.21 11.44
CA GLU A 92 -1.48 -0.17 10.36
C GLU A 92 -2.07 0.23 9.02
N ARG A 93 -1.20 0.66 8.11
CA ARG A 93 -1.54 0.94 6.72
C ARG A 93 -0.54 0.25 5.83
N GLU A 94 -1.04 -0.44 4.81
CA GLU A 94 -0.22 -0.98 3.73
C GLU A 94 -0.63 -0.33 2.42
N ASP A 95 0.37 0.26 1.76
CA ASP A 95 0.23 0.97 0.49
C ASP A 95 0.73 0.04 -0.61
N ARG A 96 -0.06 -0.11 -1.68
CA ARG A 96 0.31 -1.00 -2.78
C ARG A 96 -0.17 -0.51 -4.12
N ARG A 97 0.40 -1.08 -5.18
CA ARG A 97 -0.14 -0.89 -6.53
C ARG A 97 -1.58 -1.34 -6.59
N TYR A 98 -2.38 -0.52 -7.27
CA TYR A 98 -3.78 -0.78 -7.45
C TYR A 98 -4.01 -2.08 -8.24
N ASP A 99 -4.81 -2.96 -7.66
CA ASP A 99 -5.32 -4.16 -8.29
C ASP A 99 -6.84 -4.18 -8.07
N PRO A 100 -7.64 -3.99 -9.14
CA PRO A 100 -9.10 -3.89 -9.01
C PRO A 100 -9.73 -5.19 -8.50
N ALA A 101 -9.17 -6.35 -8.83
CA ALA A 101 -9.70 -7.64 -8.38
C ALA A 101 -9.48 -7.82 -6.88
N LEU A 102 -8.28 -7.48 -6.39
CA LEU A 102 -8.03 -7.51 -4.96
C LEU A 102 -8.81 -6.44 -4.20
N ALA A 103 -8.93 -5.24 -4.75
CA ALA A 103 -9.72 -4.16 -4.14
C ALA A 103 -11.17 -4.60 -3.90
N GLN A 104 -11.79 -5.25 -4.90
CA GLN A 104 -13.13 -5.81 -4.77
C GLN A 104 -13.19 -6.87 -3.67
N LEU A 105 -12.23 -7.80 -3.64
CA LEU A 105 -12.16 -8.84 -2.60
C LEU A 105 -12.04 -8.26 -1.19
N VAL A 106 -11.22 -7.21 -1.00
CA VAL A 106 -11.07 -6.53 0.29
C VAL A 106 -12.39 -5.86 0.69
N ILE A 107 -13.05 -5.15 -0.23
CA ILE A 107 -14.37 -4.54 0.03
C ILE A 107 -15.38 -5.60 0.46
N ASP A 108 -15.49 -6.69 -0.28
CA ASP A 108 -16.49 -7.72 -0.04
C ASP A 108 -16.24 -8.48 1.27
N ARG A 109 -15.00 -8.93 1.50
CA ARG A 109 -14.65 -9.73 2.68
C ARG A 109 -14.59 -8.90 3.96
N ALA A 110 -14.10 -7.66 3.87
CA ALA A 110 -14.13 -6.75 5.01
C ALA A 110 -15.45 -5.98 5.12
N VAL A 111 -16.44 -6.22 4.26
CA VAL A 111 -17.78 -5.60 4.30
C VAL A 111 -17.70 -4.08 4.35
N LEU A 112 -16.80 -3.50 3.54
CA LEU A 112 -16.63 -2.06 3.47
C LEU A 112 -17.71 -1.43 2.61
N LYS A 113 -18.13 -0.22 2.96
CA LYS A 113 -19.12 0.57 2.22
C LYS A 113 -18.45 1.80 1.62
N PRO A 114 -18.88 2.24 0.43
CA PRO A 114 -18.38 3.49 -0.13
C PRO A 114 -18.76 4.65 0.80
N ALA A 115 -17.79 5.50 1.13
CA ALA A 115 -17.99 6.65 2.00
C ALA A 115 -18.81 7.77 1.31
N ASP A 116 -18.78 7.82 -0.03
CA ASP A 116 -19.50 8.80 -0.85
C ASP A 116 -20.22 8.11 -2.03
N LYS A 117 -21.33 8.69 -2.48
CA LYS A 117 -22.07 8.27 -3.68
C LYS A 117 -21.25 8.43 -4.98
N GLY A 118 -20.24 9.30 -4.96
CA GLY A 118 -19.30 9.53 -6.05
C GLY A 118 -18.18 8.49 -6.16
N ASN A 119 -18.10 7.52 -5.23
CA ASN A 119 -17.18 6.41 -5.39
C ASN A 119 -17.54 5.57 -6.63
N PRO A 120 -16.53 5.07 -7.37
CA PRO A 120 -16.78 4.21 -8.51
C PRO A 120 -17.41 2.89 -8.06
N GLN A 121 -18.44 2.46 -8.79
CA GLN A 121 -19.01 1.12 -8.63
C GLN A 121 -18.20 0.07 -9.39
N ASP A 122 -17.62 0.45 -10.53
CA ASP A 122 -16.71 -0.39 -11.29
C ASP A 122 -15.26 -0.02 -10.99
N LEU A 123 -14.57 -0.91 -10.28
CA LEU A 123 -13.17 -0.75 -9.91
C LEU A 123 -12.22 -0.96 -11.11
N HIS A 124 -12.65 -1.65 -12.17
CA HIS A 124 -11.83 -1.82 -13.36
C HIS A 124 -11.74 -0.55 -14.21
N SER A 125 -12.67 0.40 -14.02
CA SER A 125 -12.76 1.64 -14.79
C SER A 125 -12.87 2.85 -13.87
N LEU A 126 -11.74 3.22 -13.26
CA LEU A 126 -11.69 4.39 -12.37
C LEU A 126 -11.95 5.70 -13.15
N PRO A 127 -12.70 6.66 -12.56
CA PRO A 127 -12.92 7.95 -13.19
C PRO A 127 -11.61 8.70 -13.41
N LYS A 128 -11.55 9.43 -14.52
CA LYS A 128 -10.39 10.27 -14.85
C LYS A 128 -10.28 11.43 -13.86
N GLY A 129 -9.04 11.84 -13.57
CA GLY A 129 -8.76 12.93 -12.66
C GLY A 129 -8.09 12.48 -11.37
N LYS A 130 -7.46 13.44 -10.69
CA LYS A 130 -6.89 13.21 -9.38
C LYS A 130 -8.02 13.10 -8.36
N ALA A 131 -8.13 11.96 -7.69
CA ALA A 131 -9.18 11.69 -6.72
C ALA A 131 -8.73 10.65 -5.69
N THR A 132 -9.38 10.66 -4.53
CA THR A 132 -9.26 9.60 -3.53
C THR A 132 -10.66 9.06 -3.27
N TYR A 133 -10.84 7.76 -3.50
CA TYR A 133 -12.11 7.06 -3.24
C TYR A 133 -11.95 6.23 -1.99
N ILE A 134 -12.89 6.36 -1.05
CA ILE A 134 -12.77 5.79 0.30
C ILE A 134 -13.87 4.79 0.54
N TRP A 135 -13.53 3.58 0.98
CA TRP A 135 -14.46 2.60 1.53
C TRP A 135 -14.17 2.41 3.02
N ASN A 136 -15.20 2.45 3.86
CA ASN A 136 -15.09 2.26 5.29
C ASN A 136 -16.29 1.47 5.85
N ARG A 137 -16.16 0.96 7.07
CA ARG A 137 -17.28 0.32 7.77
C ARG A 137 -18.23 1.32 8.42
#